data_AF-A0A950X479-F1
#
_entry.id   AF-A0A950X479-F1
#
_cell.length_a   1.000
_cell.length_b   1.000
_cell.length_c   1.000
_cell.angle_alpha   90.00
_cell.angle_beta   90.00
_cell.angle_gamma   90.00
#
_symmetry.space_group_name_H-M   'P 1'
#
loop_
_entity.id
_entity.type
_entity.pdbx_description
1 polymer ?
#
loop_
_entity_poly.entity_id
_entity_poly.type
_entity_poly.pdbx_seq_one_letter_code
_entity_poly.pdbx_strand_id
1 'polypeptide(L)' 'MTNSYFVTALVSTHSVGVTVRAENMGTAFEVAEDYLQERNPRSEVIVQAVQRINNEFSAGTGQ' A
#
# COMPACT_ATOMS: atom_id res chain seq x y z
N MET A 1 9.95 -2.70 -14.68
CA MET A 1 10.13 -3.76 -13.65
C MET A 1 9.17 -3.44 -12.51
N THR A 2 8.39 -4.42 -12.05
CA THR A 2 7.39 -4.21 -10.98
C THR A 2 8.00 -4.44 -9.61
N ASN A 3 7.85 -3.46 -8.71
CA ASN A 3 8.31 -3.46 -7.33
C ASN A 3 7.12 -3.62 -6.38
N SER A 4 7.39 -4.06 -5.16
CA SER A 4 6.39 -4.08 -4.09
C SER A 4 6.51 -2.83 -3.22
N TYR A 5 5.38 -2.26 -2.85
CA TYR A 5 5.28 -1.11 -1.97
C TYR A 5 4.26 -1.38 -0.87
N PHE A 6 4.57 -0.95 0.34
CA PHE A 6 3.60 -0.84 1.42
C PHE A 6 3.11 0.60 1.50
N VAL A 7 1.80 0.79 1.48
CA VAL A 7 1.13 2.09 1.49
C VAL A 7 0.28 2.18 2.74
N THR A 8 0.48 3.25 3.51
CA THR A 8 -0.37 3.57 4.66
C THR A 8 -1.29 4.73 4.30
N ALA A 9 -2.59 4.55 4.53
CA ALA A 9 -3.60 5.56 4.28
C ALA A 9 -4.53 5.72 5.48
N LEU A 10 -5.08 6.92 5.65
CA LEU A 10 -6.23 7.14 6.51
C LEU A 10 -7.50 6.95 5.69
N VAL A 11 -8.41 6.14 6.20
CA VAL A 11 -9.77 5.96 5.66
C VAL A 11 -10.74 6.39 6.74
N SER A 12 -11.35 7.57 6.57
CA SER A 12 -12.09 8.26 7.64
C SER A 12 -11.25 8.38 8.93
N THR A 13 -11.54 7.58 9.96
CA THR A 13 -10.86 7.64 11.27
C THR A 13 -9.92 6.47 11.55
N HIS A 14 -9.64 5.62 10.56
CA HIS A 14 -8.81 4.43 10.74
C HIS A 14 -7.62 4.44 9.78
N SER A 15 -6.46 3.99 10.26
CA SER A 15 -5.30 3.76 9.41
C SER A 15 -5.38 2.37 8.78
N VAL A 16 -5.16 2.29 7.47
CA VAL A 16 -5.13 1.07 6.68
C VAL A 16 -3.77 0.93 5.99
N GLY A 17 -3.19 -0.26 6.08
CA GLY A 17 -1.98 -0.62 5.35
C GLY A 17 -2.31 -1.57 4.20
N VAL A 18 -1.85 -1.25 2.98
CA VAL A 18 -2.01 -2.10 1.80
C VAL A 18 -0.67 -2.34 1.12
N THR A 19 -0.47 -3.55 0.61
CA THR A 19 0.68 -3.89 -0.23
C THR A 19 0.27 -3.86 -1.69
N VAL A 20 0.95 -3.03 -2.49
CA VAL A 20 0.69 -2.87 -3.92
C VAL A 20 1.93 -3.21 -4.74
N ARG A 21 1.69 -3.70 -5.96
CA ARG A 21 2.73 -3.92 -6.97
C ARG A 21 2.67 -2.80 -7.99
N ALA A 22 3.75 -2.06 -8.16
CA ALA A 22 3.82 -0.92 -9.06
C ALA A 22 5.24 -0.72 -9.62
N GLU A 23 5.41 0.08 -10.67
CA GLU A 23 6.73 0.31 -11.26
C GLU A 23 7.59 1.24 -10.41
N ASN A 24 6.97 2.25 -9.81
CA ASN A 24 7.61 3.28 -9.00
C ASN A 24 6.67 3.72 -7.84
N MET A 25 7.15 4.62 -6.96
CA MET A 25 6.39 5.10 -5.80
C MET A 25 5.14 5.90 -6.18
N GLY A 26 5.17 6.68 -7.27
CA GLY A 26 4.03 7.47 -7.73
C GLY A 26 2.89 6.57 -8.21
N THR A 27 3.21 5.57 -9.05
CA THR A 27 2.21 4.59 -9.48
C THR A 27 1.69 3.75 -8.30
N ALA A 28 2.51 3.47 -7.28
CA ALA A 28 2.06 2.79 -6.07
C ALA A 28 1.06 3.64 -5.26
N PHE A 29 1.28 4.96 -5.21
CA PHE A 29 0.35 5.90 -4.58
C PHE A 29 -1.00 5.85 -5.27
N GLU A 30 -1.03 6.06 -6.59
CA GLU A 30 -2.26 6.10 -7.40
C GLU A 30 -3.04 4.79 -7.28
N VAL A 31 -2.37 3.65 -7.44
CA VAL A 31 -3.01 2.32 -7.34
C VAL A 31 -3.59 2.07 -5.95
N ALA A 32 -2.90 2.49 -4.88
CA ALA A 32 -3.39 2.32 -3.53
C ALA A 32 -4.57 3.23 -3.21
N GLU A 33 -4.52 4.49 -3.67
CA GLU A 33 -5.62 5.45 -3.51
C GLU A 33 -6.88 4.98 -4.22
N ASP A 34 -6.78 4.63 -5.51
CA ASP A 34 -7.89 4.10 -6.30
C ASP A 34 -8.52 2.86 -5.66
N TYR A 35 -7.68 1.90 -5.25
CA TYR A 35 -8.12 0.68 -4.60
C TYR A 35 -8.88 0.96 -3.29
N LEU A 36 -8.35 1.86 -2.46
CA LEU A 36 -8.96 2.20 -1.17
C LEU A 36 -10.24 3.01 -1.37
N GLN A 37 -10.29 3.91 -2.35
CA GLN A 37 -11.47 4.71 -2.67
C GLN A 37 -12.61 3.84 -3.21
N GLU A 38 -12.32 2.89 -4.09
CA GLU A 38 -13.30 1.93 -4.62
C GLU A 38 -13.91 1.07 -3.50
N ARG A 39 -13.07 0.65 -2.53
CA ARG A 39 -13.50 -0.14 -1.37
C ARG A 39 -14.24 0.70 -0.32
N ASN A 40 -14.04 2.01 -0.31
CA ASN A 40 -14.58 2.93 0.69
C ASN A 40 -15.24 4.16 0.03
N PRO A 41 -16.26 4.00 -0.82
CA PRO A 41 -16.78 5.08 -1.68
C PRO A 41 -17.47 6.23 -0.93
N ARG A 42 -17.69 6.08 0.39
CA ARG A 42 -18.30 7.11 1.26
C ARG A 42 -17.31 7.70 2.26
N SER A 43 -16.06 7.24 2.24
CA SER A 43 -15.01 7.70 3.13
C SER A 43 -14.04 8.60 2.38
N GLU A 44 -13.48 9.56 3.09
CA GLU A 44 -12.27 10.24 2.65
C GLU A 44 -11.09 9.26 2.78
N VAL A 45 -10.29 9.15 1.71
CA VAL A 45 -9.06 8.38 1.68
C VAL A 45 -7.90 9.35 1.51
N ILE A 46 -6.92 9.29 2.43
CA ILE A 46 -5.72 10.11 2.37
C ILE A 46 -4.52 9.17 2.49
N VAL A 47 -3.80 8.98 1.38
CA VAL A 47 -2.53 8.24 1.40
C VAL A 47 -1.47 9.08 2.10
N GLN A 48 -0.89 8.54 3.18
CA GLN A 48 0.05 9.25 4.04
C GLN A 48 1.51 8.93 3.71
N ALA A 49 1.78 7.68 3.36
CA ALA A 49 3.14 7.21 3.11
C ALA A 49 3.16 6.03 2.14
N VAL A 50 4.20 6.00 1.30
CA VAL A 50 4.50 4.89 0.37
C VAL A 50 5.95 4.48 0.61
N GLN A 51 6.16 3.21 0.94
CA GLN A 51 7.49 2.64 1.19
C GLN A 51 7.73 1.49 0.23
N ARG A 52 8.86 1.49 -0.48
CA ARG A 52 9.29 0.31 -1.24
C ARG A 52 9.68 -0.78 -0.25
N ILE A 53 9.09 -1.97 -0.39
CA ILE A 53 9.47 -3.14 0.40
C ILE A 53 10.16 -4.13 -0.53
N ASN A 54 11.32 -4.62 -0.10
CA ASN A 54 11.90 -5.81 -0.71
C ASN A 54 11.18 -7.00 -0.08
N ASN A 55 10.65 -7.88 -0.91
CA ASN A 55 10.06 -9.13 -0.45
C ASN A 55 11.18 -10.10 0.01
N GLU A 56 11.97 -9.69 0.98
CA GLU A 56 12.82 -10.61 1.75
C GLU A 56 11.93 -11.22 2.82
N PHE A 57 11.02 -12.10 2.39
CA PHE A 57 10.64 -13.20 3.25
C PHE A 57 11.93 -14.02 3.42
N SER A 58 12.79 -13.67 4.39
CA SER A 58 13.52 -14.71 5.10
C SER A 58 12.41 -15.57 5.69
N ALA A 59 11.96 -16.57 4.94
CA ALA A 59 11.28 -17.70 5.51
C ALA A 59 12.19 -18.10 6.65
N GLY A 60 11.76 -17.79 7.88
CA GLY A 60 12.52 -18.11 9.06
C GLY A 60 12.91 -19.57 8.88
N THR A 61 14.22 -19.83 8.92
CA THR A 61 14.72 -21.11 9.36
C THR A 61 14.06 -21.36 10.71
N GLY A 62 12.86 -21.94 10.68
CA GLY A 62 12.29 -22.65 11.80
C GLY A 62 13.19 -23.84 12.01
N GLN A 63 14.20 -23.64 12.85
CA GLN A 63 14.69 -24.72 13.69
C GLN A 63 13.68 -24.97 14.79
#